data_AF-A0A2R6MTG5-F1
#
_entry.id   AF-A0A2R6MTG5-F1
#
_cell.length_a   1.000
_cell.length_b   1.000
_cell.length_c   1.000
_cell.angle_alpha   90.00
_cell.angle_beta   90.00
_cell.angle_gamma   90.00
#
_symmetry.space_group_name_H-M   'P 1'
#
loop_
_entity.id
_entity.type
_entity.pdbx_description
1 polymer ?
#
loop_
_entity_poly.entity_id
_entity_poly.type
_entity_poly.pdbx_seq_one_letter_code
_entity_poly.pdbx_strand_id
1 'polypeptide(L)'
;MHRRDVLGAVSAVAVTGCLTGGESPPGWLVRPSQCDGAPAALLEMSDTVESPQAETVTVAYRNLTPDSRAIVDFALEHGVAAACDGEGESAFVGLREDIDASGQDEYVSENRKRPAKVYVERRGSHHPVRRLYYADVVVIG
;
A
#
# COMPACT_ATOMS: atom_id res chain seq x y z
N MET A 1 -55.30 -14.45 14.48
CA MET A 1 -54.72 -15.54 13.66
C MET A 1 -53.52 -14.97 12.91
N HIS A 2 -52.37 -15.68 13.00
CA HIS A 2 -51.17 -15.66 12.14
C HIS A 2 -50.35 -14.35 12.09
N ARG A 3 -49.14 -14.25 12.68
CA ARG A 3 -47.82 -14.92 12.49
C ARG A 3 -47.08 -14.56 11.18
N ARG A 4 -45.83 -14.08 11.41
CA ARG A 4 -44.63 -14.01 10.54
C ARG A 4 -44.68 -12.88 9.50
N ASP A 5 -43.60 -12.14 9.20
CA ASP A 5 -42.19 -12.50 8.98
C ASP A 5 -41.28 -11.29 9.35
N VAL A 6 -40.18 -11.48 10.08
CA VAL A 6 -38.78 -11.81 9.68
C VAL A 6 -37.87 -10.59 9.75
N LEU A 7 -36.90 -10.74 10.65
CA LEU A 7 -35.67 -9.99 10.83
C LEU A 7 -34.94 -9.77 9.50
N GLY A 8 -34.54 -8.53 9.24
CA GLY A 8 -33.66 -8.21 8.14
C GLY A 8 -33.07 -6.83 8.30
N ALA A 9 -31.86 -6.75 8.86
CA ALA A 9 -30.77 -5.90 8.40
C ALA A 9 -29.66 -5.91 9.46
N VAL A 10 -28.72 -6.82 9.27
CA VAL A 10 -27.35 -6.60 9.73
C VAL A 10 -26.79 -5.57 8.75
N SER A 11 -26.32 -4.43 9.22
CA SER A 11 -25.46 -3.57 8.41
C SER A 11 -24.40 -2.93 9.29
N ALA A 12 -23.21 -3.51 9.13
CA ALA A 12 -21.90 -2.91 9.13
C ALA A 12 -21.66 -1.74 10.09
N VAL A 13 -20.86 -2.04 11.11
CA VAL A 13 -20.00 -1.04 11.74
C VAL A 13 -19.10 -0.46 10.65
N ALA A 14 -19.44 0.73 10.18
CA ALA A 14 -18.51 1.54 9.40
C ALA A 14 -17.43 2.03 10.37
N VAL A 15 -16.28 1.35 10.38
CA VAL A 15 -15.06 1.93 10.93
C VAL A 15 -14.61 2.97 9.91
N THR A 16 -15.22 4.15 9.97
CA THR A 16 -14.72 5.33 9.26
C THR A 16 -13.50 5.81 10.01
N GLY A 17 -12.38 5.12 9.80
CA GLY A 17 -11.07 5.66 10.10
C GLY A 17 -10.83 6.81 9.14
N CYS A 18 -11.29 8.02 9.49
CA CYS A 18 -10.87 9.24 8.82
C CYS A 18 -9.35 9.33 8.92
N LEU A 19 -8.66 9.03 7.82
CA LEU A 19 -7.24 9.32 7.65
C LEU A 19 -7.08 10.84 7.47
N THR A 20 -7.24 11.59 8.55
CA THR A 20 -7.01 13.04 8.53
C THR A 20 -5.51 13.32 8.46
N GLY A 21 -5.08 13.90 7.34
CA GLY A 21 -3.75 14.44 7.09
C GLY A 21 -3.68 15.01 5.67
N GLY A 22 -4.68 15.82 5.31
CA GLY A 22 -4.96 16.25 3.94
C GLY A 22 -3.99 17.31 3.42
N GLU A 23 -2.82 16.87 2.99
CA GLU A 23 -2.17 17.52 1.86
C GLU A 23 -2.81 16.95 0.59
N SER A 24 -3.13 17.81 -0.38
CA SER A 24 -3.66 17.29 -1.65
C SER A 24 -2.60 16.40 -2.29
N PRO A 25 -2.95 15.19 -2.76
CA PRO A 25 -1.98 14.32 -3.38
C PRO A 25 -1.35 15.06 -4.58
N PRO A 26 -0.06 14.77 -4.88
CA PRO A 26 0.57 15.30 -6.08
C PRO A 26 -0.28 15.02 -7.32
N GLY A 27 -0.31 15.94 -8.29
CA GLY A 27 -1.20 15.83 -9.45
C GLY A 27 -0.97 14.60 -10.34
N TRP A 28 0.21 13.99 -10.26
CA TRP A 28 0.59 12.76 -10.95
C TRP A 28 0.07 11.48 -10.24
N LEU A 29 -0.35 11.59 -8.98
CA LEU A 29 -0.80 10.47 -8.16
C LEU A 29 -2.31 10.29 -8.29
N VAL A 30 -2.72 9.17 -8.87
CA VAL A 30 -4.11 8.91 -9.26
C VAL A 30 -4.54 7.48 -8.97
N ARG A 31 -5.82 7.18 -9.18
CA ARG A 31 -6.31 5.79 -9.27
C ARG A 31 -6.02 5.22 -10.65
N PRO A 32 -5.77 3.90 -10.79
CA PRO A 32 -5.49 3.26 -12.08
C PRO A 32 -6.54 3.52 -13.16
N SER A 33 -7.83 3.62 -12.77
CA SER A 33 -8.94 3.88 -13.70
C SER A 33 -8.91 5.28 -14.34
N GLN A 34 -8.01 6.16 -13.88
CA GLN A 34 -7.82 7.51 -14.42
C GLN A 34 -6.72 7.57 -15.48
N CYS A 35 -5.98 6.48 -15.71
CA CYS A 35 -4.99 6.40 -16.77
C CYS A 35 -5.64 5.98 -18.09
N ASP A 36 -5.17 6.58 -19.19
CA ASP A 36 -5.51 6.16 -20.55
C ASP A 36 -4.73 4.89 -20.93
N GLY A 37 -5.09 3.77 -20.30
CA GLY A 37 -4.43 2.47 -20.47
C GLY A 37 -3.85 1.91 -19.17
N ALA A 38 -2.82 1.07 -19.29
CA ALA A 38 -2.12 0.52 -18.13
C ALA A 38 -1.28 1.62 -17.45
N PRO A 39 -1.29 1.72 -16.11
CA PRO A 39 -0.46 2.73 -15.44
C PRO A 39 1.02 2.36 -15.54
N ALA A 40 1.86 3.39 -15.65
CA ALA A 40 3.32 3.28 -15.71
C ALA A 40 3.90 2.73 -14.40
N ALA A 41 3.28 3.08 -13.27
CA ALA A 41 3.60 2.53 -11.96
C ALA A 41 2.35 2.37 -11.10
N LEU A 42 2.41 1.44 -10.14
CA LEU A 42 1.30 1.10 -9.25
C LEU A 42 1.78 0.55 -7.92
N LEU A 43 1.13 0.98 -6.85
CA LEU A 43 1.21 0.39 -5.51
C LEU A 43 -0.19 -0.05 -5.12
N GLU A 44 -0.30 -1.28 -4.65
CA GLU A 44 -1.52 -1.81 -4.08
C GLU A 44 -1.26 -2.38 -2.69
N MET A 45 -2.11 -1.99 -1.75
CA MET A 45 -2.02 -2.40 -0.35
C MET A 45 -3.15 -3.38 -0.04
N SER A 46 -2.87 -4.40 0.78
CA SER A 46 -3.89 -5.30 1.32
C SER A 46 -4.41 -4.79 2.67
N ASP A 47 -5.45 -5.44 3.19
CA ASP A 47 -5.98 -5.19 4.52
C ASP A 47 -4.90 -5.35 5.61
N THR A 48 -5.09 -4.62 6.71
CA THR A 48 -4.17 -4.66 7.86
C THR A 48 -4.12 -6.04 8.49
N VAL A 49 -2.93 -6.43 8.94
CA VAL A 49 -2.74 -7.62 9.77
C VAL A 49 -2.20 -7.25 11.15
N GLU A 50 -2.55 -8.05 12.16
CA GLU A 50 -2.12 -7.81 13.55
C GLU A 50 -0.63 -8.04 13.76
N SER A 51 -0.05 -9.03 13.07
CA SER A 51 1.38 -9.35 13.22
C SER A 51 1.96 -9.87 11.89
N PRO A 52 3.13 -9.36 11.46
CA PRO A 52 3.82 -9.87 10.29
C PRO A 52 4.22 -11.34 10.49
N GLN A 53 4.16 -12.13 9.42
CA GLN A 53 4.56 -13.53 9.45
C GLN A 53 6.09 -13.68 9.57
N ALA A 54 6.55 -14.89 9.90
CA ALA A 54 7.96 -15.24 9.71
C ALA A 54 8.35 -15.04 8.23
N GLU A 55 9.57 -14.55 7.98
CA GLU A 55 10.12 -14.30 6.63
C GLU A 55 9.57 -13.05 5.90
N THR A 56 9.34 -11.99 6.66
CA THR A 56 8.81 -10.74 6.14
C THR A 56 9.70 -9.56 6.50
N VAL A 57 9.57 -8.47 5.74
CA VAL A 57 10.21 -7.19 6.04
C VAL A 57 9.12 -6.19 6.41
N THR A 58 9.33 -5.46 7.50
CA THR A 58 8.44 -4.37 7.92
C THR A 58 9.19 -3.06 7.82
N VAL A 59 8.67 -2.15 6.99
CA VAL A 59 9.20 -0.81 6.79
C VAL A 59 8.37 0.17 7.61
N ALA A 60 9.00 0.87 8.55
CA ALA A 60 8.31 1.90 9.30
C ALA A 60 7.96 3.08 8.38
N TYR A 61 6.69 3.47 8.31
CA TYR A 61 6.21 4.55 7.44
C TYR A 61 7.00 5.87 7.62
N ARG A 62 7.46 6.15 8.84
CA ARG A 62 8.28 7.34 9.14
C ARG A 62 9.67 7.35 8.48
N ASN A 63 10.17 6.20 8.04
CA ASN A 63 11.47 6.07 7.38
C ASN A 63 11.37 6.33 5.86
N LEU A 64 10.15 6.45 5.32
CA LEU A 64 9.91 6.74 3.92
C LEU A 64 10.11 8.23 3.62
N THR A 65 10.60 8.53 2.42
CA THR A 65 10.68 9.91 1.91
C THR A 65 9.28 10.55 1.79
N PRO A 66 9.16 11.88 1.70
CA PRO A 66 7.86 12.55 1.53
C PRO A 66 7.03 12.00 0.36
N ASP A 67 7.64 11.77 -0.80
CA ASP A 67 6.94 11.26 -1.99
C ASP A 67 6.46 9.81 -1.79
N SER A 68 7.32 8.95 -1.25
CA SER A 68 6.95 7.57 -0.86
C SER A 68 5.79 7.54 0.13
N ARG A 69 5.79 8.47 1.10
CA ARG A 69 4.69 8.61 2.07
C ARG A 69 3.39 9.05 1.40
N ALA A 70 3.45 9.98 0.45
CA ALA A 70 2.28 10.41 -0.31
C ALA A 70 1.67 9.23 -1.11
N ILE A 71 2.50 8.42 -1.76
CA ILE A 71 2.06 7.21 -2.47
C ILE A 71 1.37 6.23 -1.51
N VAL A 72 2.01 5.94 -0.38
CA VAL A 72 1.44 5.02 0.63
C VAL A 72 0.14 5.55 1.21
N ASP A 73 0.07 6.83 1.60
CA ASP A 73 -1.17 7.40 2.16
C ASP A 73 -2.32 7.33 1.16
N PHE A 74 -2.07 7.66 -0.11
CA PHE A 74 -3.07 7.55 -1.17
C PHE A 74 -3.53 6.10 -1.36
N ALA A 75 -2.59 5.15 -1.39
CA ALA A 75 -2.92 3.74 -1.51
C ALA A 75 -3.66 3.19 -0.28
N LEU A 76 -3.38 3.68 0.93
CA LEU A 76 -4.12 3.29 2.14
C LEU A 76 -5.54 3.88 2.16
N GLU A 77 -5.73 5.07 1.61
CA GLU A 77 -7.05 5.70 1.51
C GLU A 77 -7.92 5.06 0.42
N HIS A 78 -7.32 4.67 -0.70
CA HIS A 78 -8.05 4.23 -1.90
C HIS A 78 -7.83 2.76 -2.28
N GLY A 79 -7.04 2.02 -1.50
CA GLY A 79 -6.60 0.64 -1.78
C GLY A 79 -5.45 0.54 -2.79
N VAL A 80 -5.31 1.53 -3.67
CA VAL A 80 -4.35 1.54 -4.77
C VAL A 80 -3.92 2.96 -5.11
N ALA A 81 -2.65 3.11 -5.49
CA ALA A 81 -2.05 4.32 -6.03
C ALA A 81 -1.40 4.01 -7.38
N ALA A 82 -1.49 4.93 -8.33
CA ALA A 82 -0.90 4.78 -9.65
C ALA A 82 -0.32 6.10 -10.17
N ALA A 83 0.63 5.96 -11.09
CA ALA A 83 1.09 7.03 -11.96
C ALA A 83 0.84 6.65 -13.42
N CYS A 84 0.36 7.61 -14.21
CA CYS A 84 0.10 7.39 -15.64
C CYS A 84 1.29 7.79 -16.54
N ASP A 85 2.25 8.54 -16.00
CA ASP A 85 3.39 9.09 -16.74
C ASP A 85 4.72 8.92 -15.98
N GLY A 86 5.81 9.36 -16.61
CA GLY A 86 7.17 9.17 -16.11
C GLY A 86 7.56 10.00 -14.88
N GLU A 87 6.86 11.13 -14.62
CA GLU A 87 7.11 11.92 -13.40
C GLU A 87 6.69 11.11 -12.18
N GLY A 88 5.46 10.60 -12.21
CA GLY A 88 4.98 9.74 -11.13
C GLY A 88 5.77 8.43 -11.05
N GLU A 89 6.12 7.80 -12.17
CA GLU A 89 6.93 6.57 -12.19
C GLU A 89 8.23 6.69 -11.38
N SER A 90 8.94 7.81 -11.50
CA SER A 90 10.19 8.06 -10.77
C SER A 90 9.99 8.07 -9.25
N ALA A 91 8.84 8.54 -8.77
CA ALA A 91 8.50 8.50 -7.34
C ALA A 91 8.23 7.07 -6.84
N PHE A 92 7.67 6.19 -7.68
CA PHE A 92 7.51 4.76 -7.35
C PHE A 92 8.85 4.01 -7.34
N VAL A 93 9.81 4.41 -8.17
CA VAL A 93 11.20 3.92 -8.08
C VAL A 93 11.79 4.32 -6.73
N GLY A 94 11.62 5.57 -6.30
CA GLY A 94 12.07 6.04 -4.99
C GLY A 94 11.43 5.25 -3.82
N LEU A 95 10.15 4.91 -3.91
CA LEU A 95 9.49 4.05 -2.92
C LEU A 95 10.15 2.66 -2.82
N ARG A 96 10.58 2.08 -3.94
CA ARG A 96 11.32 0.81 -3.91
C ARG A 96 12.65 0.98 -3.17
N GLU A 97 13.41 2.01 -3.52
CA GLU A 97 14.71 2.27 -2.90
C GLU A 97 14.58 2.48 -1.39
N ASP A 98 13.53 3.17 -0.94
CA ASP A 98 13.22 3.34 0.48
C ASP A 98 12.93 1.99 1.17
N ILE A 99 12.22 1.07 0.52
CA ILE A 99 11.94 -0.28 1.04
C ILE A 99 13.23 -1.10 1.15
N ASP A 100 14.07 -1.06 0.12
CA ASP A 100 15.34 -1.80 0.08
C ASP A 100 16.31 -1.29 1.15
N ALA A 101 16.43 0.03 1.28
CA ALA A 101 17.25 0.67 2.32
C ALA A 101 16.72 0.43 3.75
N SER A 102 15.40 0.31 3.93
CA SER A 102 14.78 0.18 5.26
C SER A 102 14.77 -1.23 5.83
N GLY A 103 15.16 -2.26 5.05
CA GLY A 103 15.32 -3.59 5.64
C GLY A 103 15.30 -4.77 4.66
N GLN A 104 14.91 -4.59 3.41
CA GLN A 104 14.92 -5.74 2.48
C GLN A 104 16.33 -6.20 2.12
N ASP A 105 17.28 -5.29 1.91
CA ASP A 105 18.67 -5.66 1.62
C ASP A 105 19.34 -6.33 2.83
N GLU A 106 19.07 -5.82 4.03
CA GLU A 106 19.53 -6.44 5.29
C GLU A 106 18.95 -7.85 5.46
N TYR A 107 17.63 -8.02 5.26
CA TYR A 107 16.99 -9.32 5.31
C TYR A 107 17.62 -10.31 4.32
N VAL A 108 17.88 -9.87 3.09
CA VAL A 108 18.51 -10.71 2.05
C VAL A 108 19.94 -11.07 2.45
N SER A 109 20.71 -10.15 3.02
CA SER A 109 22.07 -10.40 3.51
C SER A 109 22.10 -11.49 4.59
N GLU A 110 21.19 -11.42 5.55
CA GLU A 110 21.14 -12.34 6.69
C GLU A 110 20.55 -13.72 6.33
N ASN A 111 19.49 -13.73 5.52
CA ASN A 111 18.71 -14.94 5.24
C ASN A 111 19.07 -15.60 3.91
N ARG A 112 19.86 -14.91 3.07
CA ARG A 112 20.26 -15.31 1.70
C ARG A 112 19.08 -15.57 0.75
N LYS A 113 17.91 -15.02 1.06
CA LYS A 113 16.69 -15.13 0.25
C LYS A 113 15.90 -13.83 0.32
N ARG A 114 15.06 -13.58 -0.71
CA ARG A 114 14.12 -12.46 -0.69
C ARG A 114 13.04 -12.70 0.38
N PRO A 115 12.55 -11.63 1.04
CA PRO A 115 11.42 -11.77 1.94
C PRO A 115 10.21 -12.27 1.16
N ALA A 116 9.36 -13.06 1.82
CA ALA A 116 8.13 -13.55 1.21
C ALA A 116 7.12 -12.41 1.03
N LYS A 117 7.12 -11.43 1.95
CA LYS A 117 6.22 -10.28 1.95
C LYS A 117 6.88 -9.02 2.50
N VAL A 118 6.40 -7.87 2.06
CA VAL A 118 6.77 -6.55 2.58
C VAL A 118 5.56 -5.88 3.22
N TYR A 119 5.74 -5.27 4.38
CA TYR A 119 4.72 -4.52 5.10
C TYR A 119 5.18 -3.08 5.30
N VAL A 120 4.23 -2.15 5.28
CA VAL A 120 4.44 -0.80 5.80
C VAL A 120 3.77 -0.72 7.18
N GLU A 121 4.53 -0.38 8.21
CA GLU A 121 4.00 -0.13 9.55
C GLU A 121 3.61 1.35 9.70
N ARG A 122 2.34 1.61 9.99
CA ARG A 122 1.84 2.96 10.26
C ARG A 122 0.97 2.93 11.51
N ARG A 123 1.34 3.72 12.52
CA ARG A 123 0.63 3.83 13.81
C ARG A 123 0.38 2.46 14.48
N GLY A 124 1.35 1.56 14.42
CA GLY A 124 1.27 0.21 14.99
C GLY A 124 0.40 -0.78 14.22
N SER A 125 -0.09 -0.42 13.03
CA SER A 125 -0.78 -1.35 12.11
C SER A 125 0.15 -1.72 10.96
N HIS A 126 0.13 -2.99 10.54
CA HIS A 126 0.94 -3.50 9.44
C HIS A 126 0.09 -3.64 8.18
N HIS A 127 0.46 -2.91 7.13
CA HIS A 127 -0.24 -2.90 5.85
C HIS A 127 0.61 -3.67 4.82
N PRO A 128 0.18 -4.86 4.36
CA PRO A 128 0.92 -5.63 3.38
C PRO A 128 0.94 -4.93 2.04
N VAL A 129 2.13 -4.83 1.43
CA VAL A 129 2.28 -4.45 0.02
C VAL A 129 1.86 -5.65 -0.81
N ARG A 130 0.68 -5.59 -1.43
CA ARG A 130 0.18 -6.66 -2.31
C ARG A 130 0.96 -6.69 -3.61
N ARG A 131 1.21 -5.51 -4.15
CA ARG A 131 1.87 -5.32 -5.44
C ARG A 131 2.54 -3.95 -5.47
N LEU A 132 3.77 -3.92 -5.94
CA LEU A 132 4.46 -2.70 -6.33
C LEU A 132 5.07 -2.96 -7.71
N TYR A 133 4.76 -2.14 -8.70
CA TYR A 133 5.42 -2.24 -10.00
C TYR A 133 5.64 -0.88 -10.65
N TYR A 134 6.70 -0.79 -11.46
CA TYR A 134 7.12 0.36 -12.25
C TYR A 134 8.07 -0.15 -13.36
N ALA A 135 8.13 0.51 -14.52
CA ALA A 135 9.09 0.16 -15.59
C ALA A 135 9.18 -1.34 -15.94
N ASP A 136 8.05 -2.05 -16.07
CA ASP A 136 7.96 -3.52 -16.26
C ASP A 136 8.52 -4.41 -15.12
N VAL A 137 8.98 -3.83 -14.01
CA VAL A 137 9.44 -4.57 -12.82
C VAL A 137 8.26 -4.82 -11.88
N VAL A 138 7.94 -6.08 -11.62
CA VAL A 138 6.93 -6.47 -10.62
C VAL A 138 7.61 -6.92 -9.34
N VAL A 139 7.39 -6.17 -8.25
CA VAL A 139 7.69 -6.58 -6.88
C VAL A 139 6.39 -7.10 -6.28
N ILE A 140 6.32 -8.42 -6.09
CA ILE A 140 5.19 -9.09 -5.43
C ILE A 140 5.56 -9.24 -3.96
N GLY A 141 4.65 -8.84 -3.07
CA GLY A 141 4.73 -9.08 -1.63
C GLY A 141 3.64 -10.02 -1.13
#